data_AF-A0AAU8JGP3-F1
#
_entry.id   AF-A0AAU8JGP3-F1
#
_cell.length_a   1.000
_cell.length_b   1.000
_cell.length_c   1.000
_cell.angle_alpha   90.00
_cell.angle_beta   90.00
_cell.angle_gamma   90.00
#
_symmetry.space_group_name_H-M   'P 1'
#
loop_
_entity.id
_entity.type
_entity.pdbx_description
1 polymer ?
#
loop_
_entity_poly.entity_id
_entity_poly.type
_entity_poly.pdbx_seq_one_letter_code
_entity_poly.pdbx_strand_id
1 'polypeptide(L)'
;MTHADKREIDKIKWLQKLGTISLVILTLGSLGADAMPKKLNQAEINSLAKQTTVLIAPQLQPQELEDLLAKKPGKTWTFGSGVIVAKEGQTYYVLTVAHNFAQEQVEKNLPYGILTSDRQVHVVQSINDGQNCTNNFQVDNRLGTTALLRFGCYQSKRKVNGYDLAIVTFESSLNYAIAPIGATKELTTGELLYVSGWPNIEVEAKLNNDGSPQLDAQGRIICQDPSPRRQRQLTWSPLQALISASSAQNGYSLYYIDRTRPGMSGGPVFNEFGQVVGIHGRGSENKLVCGQVYQPPTKQRSNSGMSKNDGIFDPDGNWDNPNPDNSENNGSPDANQQNSTPNNQGDRPSSQQSNPPTNPANSNNLQAFYSSAQNIDYARQLIVQAGVRLSLNLASPSVELIQAGISEIPLNRSTLESEGSFEDPNDVISNIYKTFSFDIQNMLRDKPSDGGGILLD
;
A
#
# COMPACT_ATOMS: atom_id res chain seq x y z
N MET A 1 -45.05 10.09 -90.02
CA MET A 1 -45.40 11.36 -89.33
C MET A 1 -45.29 11.07 -87.84
N THR A 2 -44.44 11.66 -87.02
CA THR A 2 -43.56 12.86 -87.01
C THR A 2 -42.45 12.59 -85.98
N HIS A 3 -41.16 12.64 -86.34
CA HIS A 3 -40.20 13.72 -86.00
C HIS A 3 -40.25 14.20 -84.54
N ALA A 4 -39.25 13.77 -83.75
CA ALA A 4 -38.23 14.61 -83.09
C ALA A 4 -38.70 15.08 -81.69
N ASP A 5 -38.01 14.75 -80.60
CA ASP A 5 -36.72 15.36 -80.31
C ASP A 5 -35.65 14.40 -79.75
N LYS A 6 -34.46 14.59 -80.31
CA LYS A 6 -33.18 14.04 -79.89
C LYS A 6 -32.49 15.03 -78.94
N ARG A 7 -31.82 14.47 -77.93
CA ARG A 7 -30.65 14.97 -77.15
C ARG A 7 -30.95 15.45 -75.73
N GLU A 8 -30.69 14.57 -74.76
CA GLU A 8 -29.51 14.65 -73.90
C GLU A 8 -29.05 13.19 -73.61
N ILE A 9 -27.93 12.74 -74.19
CA ILE A 9 -26.56 12.78 -73.61
C ILE A 9 -26.47 11.77 -72.45
N ASP A 10 -26.24 10.49 -72.79
CA ASP A 10 -24.95 9.77 -72.68
C ASP A 10 -24.86 8.92 -71.40
N LYS A 11 -25.10 7.61 -71.52
CA LYS A 11 -24.06 6.56 -71.61
C LYS A 11 -23.53 6.11 -70.25
N ILE A 12 -24.23 5.16 -69.62
CA ILE A 12 -23.57 4.11 -68.84
C ILE A 12 -24.22 2.77 -69.22
N LYS A 13 -23.75 2.21 -70.33
CA LYS A 13 -23.82 0.77 -70.63
C LYS A 13 -22.40 0.31 -70.94
N TRP A 14 -22.12 -0.92 -70.50
CA TRP A 14 -20.87 -1.69 -70.52
C TRP A 14 -19.99 -1.42 -69.29
N LEU A 15 -19.95 -2.33 -68.31
CA LEU A 15 -19.49 -3.70 -68.47
C LEU A 15 -20.29 -4.74 -67.65
N GLN A 16 -20.82 -5.73 -68.38
CA GLN A 16 -20.99 -7.09 -67.88
C GLN A 16 -19.60 -7.68 -67.59
N LYS A 17 -19.34 -8.08 -66.34
CA LYS A 17 -18.44 -9.17 -65.97
C LYS A 17 -18.65 -9.49 -64.49
N LEU A 18 -19.02 -10.75 -64.22
CA LEU A 18 -18.59 -11.60 -63.09
C LEU A 18 -18.79 -11.01 -61.67
N GLY A 19 -19.49 -11.60 -60.73
CA GLY A 19 -19.96 -12.97 -60.57
C GLY A 19 -20.57 -13.08 -59.16
N THR A 20 -21.24 -14.21 -58.91
CA THR A 20 -21.53 -14.78 -57.58
C THR A 20 -21.88 -13.79 -56.46
N ILE A 21 -23.18 -13.68 -56.19
CA ILE A 21 -23.70 -13.17 -54.92
C ILE A 21 -23.21 -14.12 -53.82
N SER A 22 -22.04 -13.82 -53.25
CA SER A 22 -21.65 -14.35 -51.94
C SER A 22 -22.57 -13.67 -50.94
N LEU A 23 -23.47 -14.46 -50.37
CA LEU A 23 -24.20 -14.10 -49.17
C LEU A 23 -23.17 -13.86 -48.06
N VAL A 24 -22.71 -12.62 -47.91
CA VAL A 24 -21.97 -12.18 -46.73
C VAL A 24 -22.99 -12.20 -45.60
N ILE A 25 -23.08 -13.33 -44.92
CA ILE A 25 -23.61 -13.37 -43.57
C ILE A 25 -22.62 -12.54 -42.76
N LEU A 26 -22.94 -11.26 -42.59
CA LEU A 26 -22.43 -10.46 -41.49
C LEU A 26 -22.90 -11.19 -40.23
N THR A 27 -22.09 -12.14 -39.78
CA THR A 27 -22.06 -12.50 -38.38
C THR A 27 -21.68 -11.21 -37.69
N LEU A 28 -22.69 -10.47 -37.22
CA LEU A 28 -22.59 -9.69 -36.02
C LEU A 28 -22.01 -10.65 -34.99
N GLY A 29 -20.68 -10.66 -34.90
CA GLY A 29 -19.97 -11.29 -33.81
C GLY A 29 -20.66 -10.74 -32.58
N SER A 30 -21.25 -11.65 -31.82
CA SER A 30 -21.81 -11.38 -30.51
C SER A 30 -20.95 -10.31 -29.87
N LEU A 31 -21.52 -9.14 -29.61
CA LEU A 31 -21.07 -8.31 -28.51
C LEU A 31 -20.95 -9.30 -27.35
N GLY A 32 -19.72 -9.71 -27.04
CA GLY A 32 -19.47 -10.55 -25.89
C GLY A 32 -20.13 -9.79 -24.77
N ALA A 33 -21.11 -10.41 -24.11
CA ALA A 33 -21.52 -9.93 -22.82
C ALA A 33 -20.22 -9.77 -22.04
N ASP A 34 -19.84 -8.54 -21.70
CA ASP A 34 -18.69 -8.28 -20.84
C ASP A 34 -18.91 -9.17 -19.63
N ALA A 35 -18.18 -10.29 -19.58
CA ALA A 35 -18.31 -11.22 -18.49
C ALA A 35 -17.99 -10.40 -17.25
N MET A 36 -18.98 -10.26 -16.35
CA MET A 36 -18.79 -9.47 -15.14
C MET A 36 -17.47 -9.92 -14.49
N PRO A 37 -16.60 -8.98 -14.08
CA PRO A 37 -15.29 -9.34 -13.56
C PRO A 37 -15.47 -10.32 -12.41
N LYS A 38 -14.81 -11.48 -12.52
CA LYS A 38 -14.90 -12.54 -11.52
C LYS A 38 -14.18 -12.07 -10.25
N LYS A 39 -14.87 -12.09 -9.11
CA LYS A 39 -14.23 -11.94 -7.80
C LYS A 39 -13.24 -13.07 -7.59
N LEU A 40 -12.01 -12.72 -7.23
CA LEU A 40 -10.93 -13.65 -6.96
C LEU A 40 -10.91 -14.05 -5.49
N ASN A 41 -10.55 -15.29 -5.23
CA ASN A 41 -10.27 -15.72 -3.86
C ASN A 41 -8.86 -15.23 -3.42
N GLN A 42 -8.58 -15.38 -2.13
CA GLN A 42 -7.32 -14.91 -1.56
C GLN A 42 -6.07 -15.55 -2.19
N ALA A 43 -6.11 -16.84 -2.56
CA ALA A 43 -4.98 -17.51 -3.17
C ALA A 43 -4.71 -16.99 -4.60
N GLU A 44 -5.76 -16.73 -5.36
CA GLU A 44 -5.70 -16.10 -6.70
C GLU A 44 -5.12 -14.68 -6.60
N ILE A 45 -5.58 -13.86 -5.65
CA ILE A 45 -5.02 -12.52 -5.41
C ILE A 45 -3.55 -12.61 -4.96
N ASN A 46 -3.23 -13.55 -4.08
CA ASN A 46 -1.86 -13.75 -3.60
C ASN A 46 -0.90 -14.16 -4.72
N SER A 47 -1.37 -14.98 -5.65
CA SER A 47 -0.62 -15.39 -6.85
C SER A 47 -0.30 -14.20 -7.76
N LEU A 48 -1.28 -13.34 -8.01
CA LEU A 48 -1.10 -12.11 -8.77
C LEU A 48 -0.13 -11.16 -8.05
N ALA A 49 -0.37 -10.92 -6.76
CA ALA A 49 0.45 -10.07 -5.92
C ALA A 49 1.91 -10.53 -5.86
N LYS A 50 2.15 -11.85 -5.80
CA LYS A 50 3.50 -12.44 -5.82
C LYS A 50 4.29 -12.07 -7.07
N GLN A 51 3.64 -11.97 -8.21
CA GLN A 51 4.31 -11.73 -9.50
C GLN A 51 4.60 -10.25 -9.75
N THR A 52 3.76 -9.35 -9.22
CA THR A 52 3.79 -7.92 -9.53
C THR A 52 4.41 -7.06 -8.43
N THR A 53 4.49 -7.57 -7.19
CA THR A 53 5.08 -6.84 -6.06
C THR A 53 6.59 -7.00 -6.04
N VAL A 54 7.33 -5.89 -5.99
CA VAL A 54 8.79 -5.86 -5.89
C VAL A 54 9.24 -5.37 -4.50
N LEU A 55 10.49 -5.71 -4.12
CA LEU A 55 11.19 -5.05 -3.01
C LEU A 55 12.15 -4.00 -3.59
N ILE A 56 12.22 -2.84 -2.94
CA ILE A 56 13.08 -1.72 -3.33
C ILE A 56 13.99 -1.41 -2.14
N ALA A 57 15.30 -1.40 -2.35
CA ALA A 57 16.27 -1.11 -1.29
C ALA A 57 17.45 -0.28 -1.82
N PRO A 58 17.92 0.73 -1.07
CA PRO A 58 19.15 1.43 -1.41
C PRO A 58 20.32 0.47 -1.34
N GLN A 59 21.24 0.64 -2.29
CA GLN A 59 22.50 -0.08 -2.45
C GLN A 59 22.39 -1.59 -2.65
N LEU A 60 21.19 -2.19 -2.66
CA LEU A 60 21.02 -3.63 -2.87
C LEU A 60 21.60 -4.07 -4.22
N GLN A 61 22.64 -4.89 -4.15
CA GLN A 61 23.26 -5.57 -5.28
C GLN A 61 22.88 -7.06 -5.35
N PRO A 62 23.01 -7.72 -6.52
CA PRO A 62 22.72 -9.15 -6.65
C PRO A 62 23.46 -10.04 -5.64
N GLN A 63 24.73 -9.75 -5.35
CA GLN A 63 25.52 -10.52 -4.38
C GLN A 63 25.05 -10.38 -2.92
N GLU A 64 24.22 -9.38 -2.64
CA GLU A 64 23.74 -9.09 -1.28
C GLU A 64 22.33 -9.63 -1.05
N LEU A 65 21.71 -10.25 -2.05
CA LEU A 65 20.36 -10.75 -1.99
C LEU A 65 20.16 -11.76 -0.86
N GLU A 66 21.07 -12.73 -0.73
CA GLU A 66 20.99 -13.72 0.35
C GLU A 66 21.21 -13.07 1.72
N ASP A 67 22.11 -12.10 1.83
CA ASP A 67 22.33 -11.36 3.08
C ASP A 67 21.06 -10.58 3.50
N LEU A 68 20.34 -9.99 2.53
CA LEU A 68 19.06 -9.30 2.76
C LEU A 68 17.94 -10.28 3.16
N LEU A 69 17.84 -11.42 2.46
CA LEU A 69 16.78 -12.39 2.68
C LEU A 69 17.00 -13.21 3.95
N ALA A 70 18.24 -13.60 4.26
CA ALA A 70 18.61 -14.37 5.44
C ALA A 70 18.92 -13.50 6.67
N LYS A 71 18.86 -12.17 6.54
CA LYS A 71 19.11 -11.20 7.61
C LYS A 71 20.46 -11.38 8.29
N LYS A 72 21.51 -11.32 7.49
CA LYS A 72 22.85 -11.47 8.05
C LYS A 72 23.08 -10.43 9.16
N PRO A 73 23.47 -10.86 10.38
CA PRO A 73 23.74 -9.95 11.48
C PRO A 73 24.77 -8.87 11.11
N GLY A 74 24.59 -7.65 11.63
CA GLY A 74 25.51 -6.52 11.42
C GLY A 74 25.28 -5.74 10.13
N LYS A 75 24.30 -6.12 9.29
CA LYS A 75 23.87 -5.33 8.13
C LYS A 75 22.41 -4.93 8.29
N THR A 76 22.16 -3.64 8.51
CA THR A 76 20.81 -3.08 8.52
C THR A 76 20.40 -2.70 7.11
N TRP A 77 19.16 -3.03 6.76
CA TRP A 77 18.58 -2.67 5.48
C TRP A 77 17.40 -1.76 5.71
N THR A 78 17.37 -0.64 4.99
CA THR A 78 16.13 0.09 4.72
C THR A 78 15.56 -0.45 3.41
N PHE A 79 14.25 -0.66 3.36
CA PHE A 79 13.59 -1.11 2.14
C PHE A 79 12.11 -0.81 2.20
N GLY A 80 11.54 -0.73 1.02
CA GLY A 80 10.12 -0.71 0.81
C GLY A 80 9.72 -1.71 -0.25
N SER A 81 8.50 -1.53 -0.71
CA SER A 81 7.87 -2.33 -1.74
C SER A 81 7.49 -1.46 -2.94
N GLY A 82 7.15 -2.10 -4.05
CA GLY A 82 6.62 -1.44 -5.24
C GLY A 82 5.71 -2.37 -6.01
N VAL A 83 5.05 -1.85 -7.04
CA VAL A 83 4.28 -2.64 -7.99
C VAL A 83 4.63 -2.28 -9.42
N ILE A 84 4.87 -3.30 -10.26
CA ILE A 84 5.10 -3.11 -11.70
C ILE A 84 3.76 -2.77 -12.38
N VAL A 85 3.67 -1.58 -12.99
CA VAL A 85 2.39 -1.06 -13.55
C VAL A 85 2.40 -0.80 -15.05
N ALA A 86 3.58 -0.73 -15.66
CA ALA A 86 3.73 -0.57 -17.11
C ALA A 86 5.08 -1.08 -17.58
N LYS A 87 5.18 -1.26 -18.90
CA LYS A 87 6.42 -1.57 -19.62
C LYS A 87 6.41 -0.83 -20.96
N GLU A 88 7.54 -0.23 -21.33
CA GLU A 88 7.77 0.38 -22.66
C GLU A 88 9.14 -0.09 -23.17
N GLY A 89 9.17 -0.81 -24.29
CA GLY A 89 10.41 -1.45 -24.74
C GLY A 89 10.94 -2.46 -23.71
N GLN A 90 12.12 -2.21 -23.14
CA GLN A 90 12.71 -3.02 -22.05
C GLN A 90 12.56 -2.34 -20.67
N THR A 91 12.03 -1.12 -20.63
CA THR A 91 11.87 -0.32 -19.43
C THR A 91 10.59 -0.71 -18.71
N TYR A 92 10.71 -1.14 -17.45
CA TYR A 92 9.60 -1.38 -16.55
C TYR A 92 9.40 -0.18 -15.61
N TYR A 93 8.14 0.13 -15.32
CA TYR A 93 7.75 1.23 -14.43
C TYR A 93 7.14 0.66 -13.16
N VAL A 94 7.73 1.01 -12.02
CA VAL A 94 7.29 0.60 -10.70
C VAL A 94 6.69 1.78 -9.97
N LEU A 95 5.41 1.68 -9.57
CA LEU A 95 4.83 2.61 -8.61
C LEU A 95 5.21 2.22 -7.19
N THR A 96 5.55 3.23 -6.40
CA THR A 96 5.96 3.09 -5.01
C THR A 96 5.74 4.42 -4.28
N VAL A 97 6.22 4.50 -3.04
CA VAL A 97 6.16 5.71 -2.22
C VAL A 97 7.43 6.55 -2.34
N ALA A 98 7.32 7.86 -2.15
CA ALA A 98 8.45 8.77 -2.23
C ALA A 98 9.45 8.55 -1.07
N HIS A 99 8.96 8.17 0.11
CA HIS A 99 9.83 7.93 1.27
C HIS A 99 10.69 6.66 1.20
N ASN A 100 10.55 5.84 0.17
CA ASN A 100 11.53 4.81 -0.13
C ASN A 100 12.86 5.41 -0.65
N PHE A 101 12.84 6.67 -1.09
CA PHE A 101 13.98 7.40 -1.64
C PHE A 101 14.30 8.61 -0.75
N ALA A 102 15.09 8.37 0.31
CA ALA A 102 15.50 9.44 1.22
C ALA A 102 16.30 10.52 0.48
N GLN A 103 16.02 11.79 0.76
CA GLN A 103 16.63 12.92 0.05
C GLN A 103 18.16 12.85 0.03
N GLU A 104 18.79 12.47 1.15
CA GLU A 104 20.24 12.29 1.24
C GLU A 104 20.77 11.20 0.29
N GLN A 105 20.04 10.10 0.14
CA GLN A 105 20.41 8.99 -0.74
C GLN A 105 20.25 9.39 -2.21
N VAL A 106 19.19 10.13 -2.54
CA VAL A 106 18.93 10.69 -3.87
C VAL A 106 20.02 11.70 -4.26
N GLU A 107 20.38 12.63 -3.37
CA GLU A 107 21.42 13.64 -3.62
C GLU A 107 22.80 13.00 -3.85
N LYS A 108 23.15 11.98 -3.08
CA LYS A 108 24.37 11.18 -3.26
C LYS A 108 24.32 10.26 -4.49
N ASN A 109 23.18 10.19 -5.18
CA ASN A 109 22.95 9.32 -6.33
C ASN A 109 23.29 7.85 -6.04
N LEU A 110 22.96 7.38 -4.83
CA LEU A 110 23.22 5.99 -4.46
C LEU A 110 22.38 5.04 -5.33
N PRO A 111 22.93 3.93 -5.82
CA PRO A 111 22.16 2.96 -6.59
C PRO A 111 21.08 2.31 -5.73
N TYR A 112 20.00 1.84 -6.34
CA TYR A 112 18.95 1.07 -5.68
C TYR A 112 18.81 -0.29 -6.34
N GLY A 113 18.49 -1.33 -5.57
CA GLY A 113 18.13 -2.64 -6.09
C GLY A 113 16.62 -2.83 -6.09
N ILE A 114 16.09 -3.33 -7.20
CA ILE A 114 14.70 -3.78 -7.33
C ILE A 114 14.70 -5.31 -7.42
N LEU A 115 14.23 -5.96 -6.36
CA LEU A 115 14.09 -7.41 -6.30
C LEU A 115 12.73 -7.82 -6.86
N THR A 116 12.76 -8.61 -7.92
CA THR A 116 11.60 -9.13 -8.65
C THR A 116 11.21 -10.54 -8.21
N SER A 117 10.05 -11.02 -8.69
CA SER A 117 9.39 -12.25 -8.22
C SER A 117 10.14 -13.55 -8.53
N ASP A 118 11.02 -13.51 -9.52
CA ASP A 118 11.96 -14.58 -9.91
C ASP A 118 13.28 -14.52 -9.11
N ARG A 119 13.36 -13.65 -8.11
CA ARG A 119 14.52 -13.41 -7.25
C ARG A 119 15.70 -12.74 -7.94
N GLN A 120 15.48 -12.01 -9.03
CA GLN A 120 16.51 -11.17 -9.63
C GLN A 120 16.50 -9.75 -9.07
N VAL A 121 17.71 -9.24 -8.80
CA VAL A 121 17.95 -7.85 -8.39
C VAL A 121 18.33 -7.03 -9.62
N HIS A 122 17.50 -6.06 -9.97
CA HIS A 122 17.79 -5.08 -11.01
C HIS A 122 18.37 -3.83 -10.37
N VAL A 123 19.63 -3.53 -10.69
CA VAL A 123 20.32 -2.36 -10.14
C VAL A 123 19.93 -1.12 -10.93
N VAL A 124 19.34 -0.16 -10.24
CA VAL A 124 18.90 1.12 -10.77
C VAL A 124 19.94 2.18 -10.41
N GLN A 125 20.44 2.87 -11.42
CA GLN A 125 21.37 4.00 -11.29
C GLN A 125 20.67 5.30 -11.69
N SER A 126 21.36 6.43 -11.57
CA SER A 126 20.86 7.75 -11.99
C SER A 126 19.51 8.10 -11.37
N ILE A 127 19.42 7.93 -10.04
CA ILE A 127 18.22 8.26 -9.27
C ILE A 127 18.15 9.73 -8.87
N ASN A 128 19.26 10.47 -8.96
CA ASN A 128 19.27 11.88 -8.63
C ASN A 128 18.46 12.66 -9.68
N ASP A 129 17.25 13.05 -9.30
CA ASP A 129 16.31 13.82 -10.13
C ASP A 129 16.58 15.33 -10.11
N GLY A 130 17.60 15.78 -9.36
CA GLY A 130 17.96 17.19 -9.21
C GLY A 130 16.95 18.00 -8.39
N GLN A 131 15.96 17.35 -7.77
CA GLN A 131 14.91 18.03 -7.01
C GLN A 131 15.27 18.11 -5.52
N ASN A 132 15.34 19.33 -4.99
CA ASN A 132 15.55 19.57 -3.57
C ASN A 132 14.26 19.37 -2.78
N CYS A 133 14.38 18.89 -1.55
CA CYS A 133 13.20 18.73 -0.71
C CYS A 133 12.80 20.05 -0.04
N THR A 134 11.80 20.73 -0.61
CA THR A 134 11.26 22.00 -0.08
C THR A 134 9.78 21.85 0.28
N ASN A 135 9.24 22.79 1.05
CA ASN A 135 7.81 22.80 1.39
C ASN A 135 6.90 22.96 0.15
N ASN A 136 7.43 23.51 -0.95
CA ASN A 136 6.73 23.71 -2.21
C ASN A 136 7.28 22.78 -3.29
N PHE A 137 7.51 21.50 -2.97
CA PHE A 137 8.02 20.51 -3.92
C PHE A 137 7.21 20.56 -5.23
N GLN A 138 7.91 20.81 -6.35
CA GLN A 138 7.34 20.86 -7.70
C GLN A 138 7.89 19.68 -8.47
N VAL A 139 7.01 18.98 -9.17
CA VAL A 139 7.40 17.80 -9.95
C VAL A 139 8.12 18.25 -11.22
N ASP A 140 9.38 17.86 -11.35
CA ASP A 140 10.17 17.97 -12.58
C ASP A 140 10.33 16.59 -13.23
N ASN A 141 9.69 16.38 -14.37
CA ASN A 141 9.73 15.09 -15.06
C ASN A 141 11.01 14.95 -15.88
N ARG A 142 11.95 14.17 -15.35
CA ARG A 142 13.22 13.80 -15.99
C ARG A 142 13.32 12.31 -16.34
N LEU A 143 12.20 11.57 -16.31
CA LEU A 143 12.21 10.15 -16.68
C LEU A 143 12.81 9.96 -18.08
N GLY A 144 13.63 8.92 -18.21
CA GLY A 144 14.42 8.65 -19.41
C GLY A 144 15.83 9.24 -19.34
N THR A 145 16.04 10.33 -18.60
CA THR A 145 17.39 10.80 -18.19
C THR A 145 17.76 10.31 -16.80
N THR A 146 16.77 10.23 -15.91
CA THR A 146 16.86 9.64 -14.58
C THR A 146 15.93 8.44 -14.49
N ALA A 147 16.24 7.53 -13.58
CA ALA A 147 15.40 6.36 -13.33
C ALA A 147 14.30 6.62 -12.29
N LEU A 148 14.25 7.82 -11.71
CA LEU A 148 13.35 8.18 -10.63
C LEU A 148 12.56 9.45 -10.97
N LEU A 149 11.26 9.40 -10.73
CA LEU A 149 10.35 10.55 -10.68
C LEU A 149 9.61 10.53 -9.36
N ARG A 150 9.75 11.59 -8.57
CA ARG A 150 9.04 11.74 -7.31
C ARG A 150 7.94 12.79 -7.41
N PHE A 151 6.83 12.55 -6.73
CA PHE A 151 5.71 13.50 -6.58
C PHE A 151 5.74 14.22 -5.22
N GLY A 152 6.75 13.91 -4.43
CA GLY A 152 7.05 14.49 -3.13
C GLY A 152 8.43 14.02 -2.69
N CYS A 153 8.89 14.49 -1.54
CA CYS A 153 10.23 14.20 -1.07
C CYS A 153 10.23 13.89 0.42
N TYR A 154 11.15 13.01 0.81
CA TYR A 154 11.30 12.56 2.19
C TYR A 154 12.59 13.10 2.78
N GLN A 155 12.44 13.98 3.78
CA GLN A 155 13.53 14.48 4.60
C GLN A 155 13.69 13.62 5.85
N SER A 156 14.92 13.55 6.37
CA SER A 156 15.19 12.99 7.70
C SER A 156 14.23 13.62 8.73
N LYS A 157 13.79 12.83 9.72
CA LYS A 157 12.65 13.12 10.63
C LYS A 157 11.26 12.96 10.03
N ARG A 158 11.12 12.05 9.06
CA ARG A 158 9.82 11.50 8.65
C ARG A 158 8.85 12.49 8.00
N LYS A 159 9.36 13.62 7.51
CA LYS A 159 8.53 14.63 6.85
C LYS A 159 8.52 14.37 5.35
N VAL A 160 7.34 14.02 4.84
CA VAL A 160 7.07 14.02 3.40
C VAL A 160 6.53 15.40 3.03
N ASN A 161 7.19 16.09 2.09
CA ASN A 161 6.62 17.27 1.44
C ASN A 161 6.06 16.86 0.07
N GLY A 162 4.84 17.28 -0.27
CA GLY A 162 4.16 16.85 -1.50
C GLY A 162 3.45 15.49 -1.34
N TYR A 163 3.22 14.80 -2.45
CA TYR A 163 2.57 13.49 -2.47
C TYR A 163 3.60 12.39 -2.20
N ASP A 164 3.28 11.44 -1.34
CA ASP A 164 4.22 10.38 -0.96
C ASP A 164 4.32 9.27 -2.02
N LEU A 165 4.43 9.65 -3.29
CA LEU A 165 4.37 8.77 -4.45
C LEU A 165 5.65 8.94 -5.29
N ALA A 166 6.11 7.86 -5.89
CA ALA A 166 7.20 7.88 -6.87
C ALA A 166 6.99 6.82 -7.96
N ILE A 167 7.61 7.07 -9.11
CA ILE A 167 7.87 6.08 -10.15
C ILE A 167 9.38 5.83 -10.17
N VAL A 168 9.77 4.56 -10.11
CA VAL A 168 11.15 4.14 -10.39
C VAL A 168 11.15 3.18 -11.58
N THR A 169 12.16 3.27 -12.44
CA THR A 169 12.29 2.43 -13.62
C THR A 169 13.47 1.47 -13.53
N PHE A 170 13.33 0.29 -14.12
CA PHE A 170 14.45 -0.62 -14.36
C PHE A 170 14.35 -1.26 -15.74
N GLU A 171 15.49 -1.65 -16.30
CA GLU A 171 15.55 -2.32 -17.60
C GLU A 171 15.62 -3.84 -17.45
N SER A 172 14.87 -4.57 -18.27
CA SER A 172 15.05 -6.02 -18.37
C SER A 172 14.55 -6.57 -19.71
N SER A 173 15.28 -7.53 -20.25
CA SER A 173 14.84 -8.35 -21.38
C SER A 173 13.85 -9.45 -20.98
N LEU A 174 13.73 -9.73 -19.67
CA LEU A 174 12.78 -10.70 -19.12
C LEU A 174 11.37 -10.13 -19.13
N ASN A 175 10.38 -11.01 -19.14
CA ASN A 175 8.97 -10.67 -19.13
C ASN A 175 8.41 -10.76 -17.71
N TYR A 176 8.19 -9.60 -17.07
CA TYR A 176 7.53 -9.50 -15.78
C TYR A 176 6.05 -9.19 -15.96
N ALA A 177 5.23 -9.72 -15.05
CA ALA A 177 3.81 -9.42 -14.99
C ALA A 177 3.59 -7.93 -14.69
N ILE A 178 2.62 -7.34 -15.38
CA ILE A 178 2.17 -5.97 -15.17
C ILE A 178 0.84 -6.02 -14.42
N ALA A 179 0.76 -5.34 -13.28
CA ALA A 179 -0.42 -5.35 -12.44
C ALA A 179 -1.63 -4.72 -13.15
N PRO A 180 -2.79 -5.40 -13.16
CA PRO A 180 -4.06 -4.80 -13.53
C PRO A 180 -4.38 -3.59 -12.64
N ILE A 181 -4.82 -2.50 -13.22
CA ILE A 181 -5.17 -1.25 -12.55
C ILE A 181 -6.69 -1.11 -12.52
N GLY A 182 -7.23 -0.87 -11.33
CA GLY A 182 -8.66 -0.73 -11.10
C GLY A 182 -9.10 0.73 -11.07
N ALA A 183 -10.35 0.94 -10.67
CA ALA A 183 -10.90 2.24 -10.36
C ALA A 183 -11.32 2.30 -8.89
N THR A 184 -11.16 3.47 -8.29
CA THR A 184 -11.47 3.70 -6.86
C THR A 184 -12.84 4.29 -6.61
N LYS A 185 -13.43 4.90 -7.64
CA LYS A 185 -14.84 5.33 -7.64
C LYS A 185 -15.82 4.18 -7.38
N GLU A 186 -15.36 2.95 -7.57
CA GLU A 186 -16.12 1.71 -7.35
C GLU A 186 -15.96 1.18 -5.92
N LEU A 187 -15.04 1.72 -5.12
CA LEU A 187 -14.80 1.24 -3.77
C LEU A 187 -15.86 1.74 -2.79
N THR A 188 -16.32 0.83 -1.94
CA THR A 188 -17.23 1.13 -0.82
C THR A 188 -16.65 0.69 0.52
N THR A 189 -17.00 1.41 1.58
CA THR A 189 -16.61 1.03 2.94
C THR A 189 -17.11 -0.37 3.27
N GLY A 190 -16.26 -1.21 3.86
CA GLY A 190 -16.54 -2.61 4.15
C GLY A 190 -16.00 -3.59 3.10
N GLU A 191 -15.66 -3.14 1.90
CA GLU A 191 -15.02 -3.99 0.90
C GLU A 191 -13.62 -4.42 1.34
N LEU A 192 -13.27 -5.67 1.03
CA LEU A 192 -11.95 -6.20 1.34
C LEU A 192 -10.90 -5.64 0.40
N LEU A 193 -9.87 -5.04 1.00
CA LEU A 193 -8.65 -4.65 0.32
C LEU A 193 -7.51 -5.58 0.72
N TYR A 194 -6.66 -5.92 -0.25
CA TYR A 194 -5.53 -6.82 -0.08
C TYR A 194 -4.23 -6.05 -0.28
N VAL A 195 -3.40 -5.96 0.73
CA VAL A 195 -2.13 -5.24 0.69
C VAL A 195 -0.98 -6.24 0.59
N SER A 196 -0.16 -6.09 -0.45
CA SER A 196 1.04 -6.90 -0.66
C SER A 196 2.29 -6.07 -0.45
N GLY A 197 3.32 -6.63 0.18
CA GLY A 197 4.58 -5.93 0.41
C GLY A 197 5.62 -6.81 1.10
N TRP A 198 6.76 -6.22 1.40
CA TRP A 198 7.92 -6.87 2.01
C TRP A 198 8.17 -6.35 3.43
N PRO A 199 7.75 -7.08 4.47
CA PRO A 199 7.92 -6.63 5.84
C PRO A 199 9.38 -6.53 6.27
N ASN A 200 9.64 -5.51 7.09
CA ASN A 200 10.82 -5.35 7.91
C ASN A 200 10.63 -6.10 9.21
N ILE A 201 10.89 -7.40 9.14
CA ILE A 201 10.72 -8.34 10.25
C ILE A 201 11.69 -8.08 11.41
N GLU A 202 12.73 -7.27 11.24
CA GLU A 202 13.67 -6.86 12.28
C GLU A 202 13.08 -5.86 13.27
N VAL A 203 12.01 -5.16 12.89
CA VAL A 203 11.39 -4.11 13.72
C VAL A 203 10.01 -4.51 14.26
N GLU A 204 9.64 -5.78 14.12
CA GLU A 204 8.37 -6.30 14.61
C GLU A 204 8.34 -6.39 16.13
N ALA A 205 7.27 -5.90 16.75
CA ALA A 205 7.08 -5.95 18.19
C ALA A 205 6.74 -7.35 18.68
N LYS A 206 7.39 -7.79 19.76
CA LYS A 206 7.01 -9.01 20.49
C LYS A 206 5.79 -8.70 21.37
N LEU A 207 4.71 -9.46 21.19
CA LEU A 207 3.44 -9.24 21.89
C LEU A 207 3.19 -10.30 22.98
N ASN A 208 2.43 -9.90 23.99
CA ASN A 208 1.79 -10.79 24.96
C ASN A 208 0.52 -11.42 24.36
N ASN A 209 -0.05 -12.40 25.05
CA ASN A 209 -1.29 -13.07 24.62
C ASN A 209 -2.50 -12.12 24.55
N ASP A 210 -2.48 -11.02 25.30
CA ASP A 210 -3.51 -9.97 25.29
C ASP A 210 -3.28 -8.91 24.19
N GLY A 211 -2.22 -9.06 23.39
CA GLY A 211 -1.84 -8.13 22.33
C GLY A 211 -1.02 -6.91 22.79
N SER A 212 -0.75 -6.76 24.09
CA SER A 212 0.14 -5.70 24.59
C SER A 212 1.61 -5.99 24.22
N PRO A 213 2.45 -4.98 23.99
CA PRO A 213 3.87 -5.20 23.72
C PRO A 213 4.60 -5.72 24.96
N GLN A 214 5.55 -6.62 24.75
CA GLN A 214 6.56 -6.96 25.75
C GLN A 214 7.60 -5.83 25.84
N LEU A 215 7.97 -5.46 27.06
CA LEU A 215 8.87 -4.32 27.31
C LEU A 215 10.16 -4.76 28.01
N ASP A 216 11.27 -4.11 27.69
CA ASP A 216 12.53 -4.25 28.41
C ASP A 216 12.53 -3.45 29.73
N ALA A 217 13.63 -3.54 30.49
CA ALA A 217 13.78 -2.85 31.76
C ALA A 217 13.75 -1.30 31.64
N GLN A 218 13.89 -0.76 30.43
CA GLN A 218 13.82 0.67 30.12
C GLN A 218 12.44 1.07 29.55
N GLY A 219 11.48 0.15 29.50
CA GLY A 219 10.14 0.40 28.96
C GLY A 219 10.09 0.45 27.43
N ARG A 220 11.12 -0.06 26.74
CA ARG A 220 11.15 -0.15 25.27
C ARG A 220 10.54 -1.46 24.79
N ILE A 221 9.85 -1.42 23.65
CA ILE A 221 9.22 -2.58 23.03
C ILE A 221 10.29 -3.59 22.59
N ILE A 222 10.19 -4.84 23.04
CA ILE A 222 11.07 -5.93 22.68
C ILE A 222 10.78 -6.38 21.24
N CYS A 223 11.83 -6.68 20.46
CA CYS A 223 11.67 -7.21 19.10
C CYS A 223 11.24 -8.68 19.13
N GLN A 224 10.30 -9.04 18.25
CA GLN A 224 9.95 -10.43 18.01
C GLN A 224 11.15 -11.19 17.43
N ASP A 225 11.32 -12.45 17.83
CA ASP A 225 12.27 -13.35 17.19
C ASP A 225 11.92 -13.45 15.71
N PRO A 226 12.70 -12.83 14.82
CA PRO A 226 12.16 -12.43 13.55
C PRO A 226 12.31 -13.63 12.61
N SER A 227 11.35 -13.89 11.72
CA SER A 227 11.37 -15.10 10.86
C SER A 227 12.74 -15.30 10.20
N PRO A 228 13.28 -16.53 10.08
CA PRO A 228 14.65 -16.75 9.65
C PRO A 228 14.93 -16.23 8.23
N ARG A 229 13.88 -16.03 7.44
CA ARG A 229 13.97 -15.51 6.09
C ARG A 229 12.91 -14.45 5.83
N ARG A 230 13.30 -13.34 5.18
CA ARG A 230 12.38 -12.33 4.67
C ARG A 230 11.57 -12.88 3.52
N GLN A 231 10.27 -12.61 3.55
CA GLN A 231 9.33 -13.03 2.53
C GLN A 231 8.31 -11.92 2.29
N ARG A 232 7.84 -11.80 1.04
CA ARG A 232 6.65 -11.00 0.72
C ARG A 232 5.46 -11.52 1.52
N GLN A 233 4.66 -10.62 2.05
CA GLN A 233 3.40 -10.94 2.73
C GLN A 233 2.22 -10.30 2.03
N LEU A 234 1.08 -10.99 2.08
CA LEU A 234 -0.23 -10.47 1.73
C LEU A 234 -1.06 -10.38 3.02
N THR A 235 -1.62 -9.21 3.27
CA THR A 235 -2.60 -8.98 4.34
C THR A 235 -3.87 -8.40 3.75
N TRP A 236 -5.00 -8.50 4.45
CA TRP A 236 -6.26 -7.95 3.97
C TRP A 236 -7.13 -7.47 5.12
N SER A 237 -7.88 -6.43 4.83
CA SER A 237 -8.80 -5.81 5.77
C SER A 237 -9.89 -5.02 5.05
N PRO A 238 -11.07 -4.87 5.65
CA PRO A 238 -12.11 -4.01 5.10
C PRO A 238 -11.68 -2.55 5.03
N LEU A 239 -12.01 -1.87 3.94
CA LEU A 239 -11.91 -0.41 3.80
C LEU A 239 -12.78 0.26 4.86
N GLN A 240 -12.17 1.14 5.67
CA GLN A 240 -12.84 1.85 6.77
C GLN A 240 -13.27 3.25 6.35
N ALA A 241 -12.45 3.95 5.58
CA ALA A 241 -12.80 5.27 5.08
C ALA A 241 -12.15 5.54 3.72
N LEU A 242 -12.90 6.26 2.88
CA LEU A 242 -12.43 6.87 1.65
C LEU A 242 -12.61 8.38 1.78
N ILE A 243 -11.52 9.13 1.74
CA ILE A 243 -11.53 10.59 1.82
C ILE A 243 -10.93 11.21 0.56
N SER A 244 -11.16 12.50 0.34
CA SER A 244 -10.56 13.22 -0.78
C SER A 244 -9.04 13.31 -0.62
N ALA A 245 -8.30 12.88 -1.63
CA ALA A 245 -6.84 13.00 -1.66
C ALA A 245 -6.42 14.47 -1.64
N SER A 246 -5.42 14.80 -0.83
CA SER A 246 -4.84 16.14 -0.75
C SER A 246 -3.35 16.08 -0.43
N SER A 247 -2.58 17.08 -0.87
CA SER A 247 -1.16 17.20 -0.50
C SER A 247 -0.95 17.42 1.00
N ALA A 248 -1.94 17.97 1.72
CA ALA A 248 -1.90 18.16 3.18
C ALA A 248 -1.82 16.83 3.94
N GLN A 249 -2.34 15.75 3.35
CA GLN A 249 -2.24 14.37 3.85
C GLN A 249 -1.29 13.55 2.99
N ASN A 250 -0.42 14.18 2.21
CA ASN A 250 0.53 13.52 1.29
C ASN A 250 -0.13 12.55 0.28
N GLY A 251 -1.41 12.77 -0.06
CA GLY A 251 -2.19 11.98 -1.01
C GLY A 251 -2.97 10.81 -0.40
N TYR A 252 -2.75 10.48 0.87
CA TYR A 252 -3.41 9.34 1.51
C TYR A 252 -4.91 9.54 1.61
N SER A 253 -5.67 8.57 1.12
CA SER A 253 -7.13 8.70 0.90
C SER A 253 -7.91 7.40 1.13
N LEU A 254 -7.25 6.25 1.08
CA LEU A 254 -7.83 4.96 1.47
C LEU A 254 -7.36 4.61 2.87
N TYR A 255 -8.27 4.32 3.80
CA TYR A 255 -7.94 3.95 5.18
C TYR A 255 -8.53 2.59 5.53
N TYR A 256 -7.72 1.70 6.09
CA TYR A 256 -8.10 0.33 6.41
C TYR A 256 -7.42 -0.16 7.70
N ILE A 257 -7.97 -1.23 8.27
CA ILE A 257 -7.48 -1.76 9.56
C ILE A 257 -5.99 -2.06 9.45
N ASP A 258 -5.24 -1.63 10.46
CA ASP A 258 -3.78 -1.66 10.43
C ASP A 258 -3.18 -3.06 10.63
N ARG A 259 -3.31 -3.89 9.59
CA ARG A 259 -2.72 -5.25 9.54
C ARG A 259 -1.44 -5.31 8.70
N THR A 260 -0.99 -4.17 8.17
CA THR A 260 0.28 -4.09 7.45
C THR A 260 1.45 -4.10 8.43
N ARG A 261 2.64 -4.32 7.92
CA ARG A 261 3.87 -4.35 8.72
C ARG A 261 4.84 -3.28 8.21
N PRO A 262 5.74 -2.75 9.06
CA PRO A 262 6.81 -1.87 8.61
C PRO A 262 7.52 -2.47 7.39
N GLY A 263 7.97 -1.66 6.42
CA GLY A 263 8.60 -2.13 5.18
C GLY A 263 7.64 -2.46 4.01
N MET A 264 6.34 -2.64 4.27
CA MET A 264 5.37 -2.86 3.18
C MET A 264 5.05 -1.60 2.37
N SER A 265 5.55 -0.43 2.77
CA SER A 265 5.32 0.86 2.11
C SER A 265 5.74 0.86 0.64
N GLY A 266 4.87 1.37 -0.23
CA GLY A 266 4.99 1.34 -1.69
C GLY A 266 4.36 0.11 -2.34
N GLY A 267 3.94 -0.88 -1.54
CA GLY A 267 3.29 -2.08 -2.03
C GLY A 267 1.86 -1.84 -2.57
N PRO A 268 1.38 -2.68 -3.50
CA PRO A 268 0.05 -2.53 -4.08
C PRO A 268 -1.07 -2.88 -3.09
N VAL A 269 -2.17 -2.16 -3.21
CA VAL A 269 -3.46 -2.46 -2.60
C VAL A 269 -4.42 -2.91 -3.68
N PHE A 270 -4.85 -4.18 -3.62
CA PHE A 270 -5.77 -4.79 -4.57
C PHE A 270 -7.22 -4.79 -4.07
N ASN A 271 -8.17 -4.64 -4.98
CA ASN A 271 -9.57 -5.00 -4.73
C ASN A 271 -9.81 -6.51 -4.90
N GLU A 272 -11.03 -6.96 -4.67
CA GLU A 272 -11.45 -8.36 -4.82
C GLU A 272 -11.42 -8.89 -6.27
N PHE A 273 -11.19 -8.02 -7.26
CA PHE A 273 -11.03 -8.40 -8.67
C PHE A 273 -9.55 -8.51 -9.08
N GLY A 274 -8.61 -8.41 -8.12
CA GLY A 274 -7.18 -8.50 -8.38
C GLY A 274 -6.58 -7.26 -9.06
N GLN A 275 -7.29 -6.13 -9.03
CA GLN A 275 -6.83 -4.87 -9.62
C GLN A 275 -6.26 -3.95 -8.54
N VAL A 276 -5.14 -3.28 -8.83
CA VAL A 276 -4.53 -2.28 -7.96
C VAL A 276 -5.45 -1.06 -7.90
N VAL A 277 -5.92 -0.74 -6.69
CA VAL A 277 -6.75 0.42 -6.39
C VAL A 277 -6.04 1.44 -5.50
N GLY A 278 -4.85 1.11 -4.98
CA GLY A 278 -4.02 2.06 -4.28
C GLY A 278 -2.58 1.59 -4.06
N ILE A 279 -1.76 2.50 -3.55
CA ILE A 279 -0.36 2.27 -3.17
C ILE A 279 -0.27 2.49 -1.66
N HIS A 280 0.00 1.43 -0.90
CA HIS A 280 0.15 1.51 0.55
C HIS A 280 1.35 2.38 0.91
N GLY A 281 1.27 3.14 1.99
CA GLY A 281 2.46 3.89 2.41
C GLY A 281 2.54 4.28 3.88
N ARG A 282 1.45 4.24 4.64
CA ARG A 282 1.51 4.51 6.09
C ARG A 282 0.79 3.44 6.89
N GLY A 283 1.49 2.92 7.90
CA GLY A 283 0.87 2.23 9.04
C GLY A 283 0.17 3.23 9.96
N SER A 284 -0.61 2.74 10.93
CA SER A 284 -1.18 3.63 11.94
C SER A 284 -0.09 4.30 12.78
N GLU A 285 -0.34 5.49 13.32
CA GLU A 285 0.60 6.18 14.21
C GLU A 285 0.82 5.41 15.51
N ASN A 286 -0.19 4.66 15.97
CA ASN A 286 -0.11 3.79 17.14
C ASN A 286 0.52 2.41 16.84
N LYS A 287 1.05 2.21 15.63
CA LYS A 287 1.69 0.94 15.27
C LYS A 287 2.89 0.69 16.19
N LEU A 288 2.88 -0.47 16.83
CA LEU A 288 3.98 -0.92 17.68
C LEU A 288 5.21 -1.22 16.83
N VAL A 289 6.33 -0.59 17.16
CA VAL A 289 7.63 -0.81 16.53
C VAL A 289 8.64 -1.12 17.63
N CYS A 290 9.41 -2.20 17.48
CA CYS A 290 10.37 -2.56 18.50
C CYS A 290 11.48 -1.51 18.66
N GLY A 291 12.07 -1.45 19.87
CA GLY A 291 13.05 -0.44 20.26
C GLY A 291 12.44 0.89 20.73
N GLN A 292 11.17 1.18 20.41
CA GLN A 292 10.51 2.40 20.87
C GLN A 292 10.08 2.30 22.34
N VAL A 293 10.16 3.41 23.07
CA VAL A 293 9.53 3.53 24.39
C VAL A 293 8.03 3.42 24.22
N TYR A 294 7.41 2.44 24.87
CA TYR A 294 5.98 2.23 24.74
C TYR A 294 5.20 3.34 25.47
N GLN A 295 4.37 4.05 24.72
CA GLN A 295 3.38 4.96 25.29
C GLN A 295 1.98 4.38 25.03
N PRO A 296 1.24 3.95 26.06
CA PRO A 296 -0.09 3.42 25.87
C PRO A 296 -1.01 4.51 25.31
N PRO A 297 -1.91 4.18 24.36
CA PRO A 297 -2.89 5.13 23.86
C PRO A 297 -3.71 5.69 25.02
N THR A 298 -3.55 6.99 25.33
CA THR A 298 -4.33 7.62 26.40
C THR A 298 -5.78 7.76 25.93
N LYS A 299 -6.74 7.25 26.70
CA LYS A 299 -8.18 7.50 26.47
C LYS A 299 -8.42 9.00 26.61
N GLN A 300 -8.57 9.70 25.47
CA GLN A 300 -9.01 11.09 25.29
C GLN A 300 -8.64 12.10 26.40
N ARG A 301 -7.74 13.03 26.08
CA ARG A 301 -7.91 14.42 26.51
C ARG A 301 -8.20 15.30 25.30
N SER A 302 -9.47 15.72 25.21
CA SER A 302 -9.91 16.88 24.46
C SER A 302 -9.08 18.11 24.85
N ASN A 303 -8.60 18.85 23.84
CA ASN A 303 -8.06 20.21 23.93
C ASN A 303 -6.90 20.45 24.92
N SER A 304 -5.68 20.24 24.45
CA SER A 304 -4.53 21.13 24.71
C SER A 304 -3.42 20.78 23.72
N GLY A 305 -2.82 21.79 23.09
CA GLY A 305 -1.89 21.66 21.96
C GLY A 305 -0.97 20.45 22.02
N MET A 306 -1.11 19.56 21.03
CA MET A 306 -0.19 18.44 20.81
C MET A 306 1.21 19.02 20.56
N SER A 307 2.10 18.84 21.53
CA SER A 307 3.53 18.97 21.31
C SER A 307 3.91 18.05 20.14
N LYS A 308 4.53 18.62 19.10
CA LYS A 308 4.91 17.93 17.85
C LYS A 308 6.03 16.89 18.01
N ASN A 309 6.38 16.53 19.22
CA ASN A 309 7.50 15.66 19.50
C ASN A 309 7.01 14.45 20.28
N ASP A 310 7.24 13.28 19.67
CA ASP A 310 7.50 11.96 20.28
C ASP A 310 6.62 10.86 19.65
N GLY A 311 7.24 9.98 18.86
CA GLY A 311 6.63 8.78 18.27
C GLY A 311 6.90 8.52 16.78
N ILE A 312 7.62 9.42 16.11
CA ILE A 312 7.74 9.42 14.64
C ILE A 312 9.12 8.86 14.20
N PHE A 313 9.28 7.52 14.12
CA PHE A 313 10.14 6.79 13.14
C PHE A 313 11.38 7.40 12.51
N ASP A 314 12.51 6.80 12.80
CA ASP A 314 13.67 6.81 11.92
C ASP A 314 13.84 5.41 11.29
N PRO A 315 13.67 5.24 9.96
CA PRO A 315 14.07 4.00 9.28
C PRO A 315 15.59 3.88 9.18
N ASP A 316 16.34 4.97 9.30
CA ASP A 316 17.78 5.02 9.10
C ASP A 316 18.48 4.65 10.41
N GLY A 317 18.41 3.37 10.78
CA GLY A 317 19.01 2.87 12.01
C GLY A 317 20.43 3.37 12.23
N ASN A 318 20.59 4.33 13.15
CA ASN A 318 21.84 4.55 13.86
C ASN A 318 21.66 3.99 15.27
N TRP A 319 22.07 2.73 15.44
CA TRP A 319 22.12 2.06 16.74
C TRP A 319 23.50 2.27 17.35
N ASP A 320 23.73 3.46 17.89
CA ASP A 320 24.85 3.66 18.83
C ASP A 320 24.34 3.48 20.27
N ASN A 321 24.98 2.54 20.98
CA ASN A 321 24.77 2.16 22.38
C ASN A 321 25.15 3.32 23.34
N PRO A 322 24.68 3.36 24.60
CA PRO A 322 24.56 4.58 25.39
C PRO A 322 25.88 4.97 26.06
N ASN A 323 26.11 6.28 26.23
CA ASN A 323 26.75 6.76 27.45
C ASN A 323 26.27 8.19 27.79
N PRO A 324 26.14 8.53 29.09
CA PRO A 324 25.51 9.73 29.57
C PRO A 324 26.52 10.88 29.61
N ASP A 325 26.10 12.09 29.29
CA ASP A 325 26.66 13.23 30.01
C ASP A 325 25.68 14.39 30.10
N ASN A 326 25.53 14.85 31.33
CA ASN A 326 24.84 16.08 31.68
C ASN A 326 25.63 17.27 31.14
N SER A 327 24.94 18.25 30.57
CA SER A 327 25.28 19.64 30.90
C SER A 327 24.09 20.56 30.67
N GLU A 328 23.75 21.18 31.79
CA GLU A 328 22.94 22.35 32.01
C GLU A 328 23.08 23.42 30.91
N ASN A 329 21.99 24.09 30.57
CA ASN A 329 22.04 25.55 30.66
C ASN A 329 20.66 26.20 30.86
N ASN A 330 20.64 27.02 31.91
CA ASN A 330 19.58 27.92 32.33
C ASN A 330 19.41 29.10 31.36
N GLY A 331 18.19 29.64 31.27
CA GLY A 331 17.94 30.95 30.66
C GLY A 331 16.46 31.25 30.41
N SER A 332 15.74 31.62 31.46
CA SER A 332 14.49 32.42 31.43
C SER A 332 14.84 33.87 31.79
N PRO A 333 13.93 34.88 31.84
CA PRO A 333 12.54 34.99 31.33
C PRO A 333 12.28 36.34 30.59
N ASP A 334 11.06 36.51 30.04
CA ASP A 334 10.17 37.67 30.30
C ASP A 334 8.89 37.51 29.44
N ALA A 335 7.72 37.22 30.03
CA ALA A 335 6.79 38.15 30.69
C ALA A 335 5.95 38.99 29.72
N ASN A 336 4.69 38.57 29.49
CA ASN A 336 3.55 39.40 29.88
C ASN A 336 2.20 38.65 29.77
N GLN A 337 1.48 38.71 30.90
CA GLN A 337 0.08 38.34 31.08
C GLN A 337 -0.84 39.50 30.67
N GLN A 338 -2.08 39.19 30.30
CA GLN A 338 -3.35 39.78 30.82
C GLN A 338 -4.53 39.23 29.98
N ASN A 339 -5.36 38.34 30.55
CA ASN A 339 -6.68 38.59 31.22
C ASN A 339 -7.79 39.06 30.27
N SER A 340 -8.73 38.18 29.87
CA SER A 340 -10.04 37.84 30.51
C SER A 340 -11.20 38.69 29.92
N THR A 341 -12.27 38.11 29.34
CA THR A 341 -13.47 37.63 30.06
C THR A 341 -14.49 36.97 29.10
N PRO A 342 -15.45 36.16 29.61
CA PRO A 342 -16.36 35.31 28.84
C PRO A 342 -17.77 35.91 28.69
N ASN A 343 -18.54 35.46 27.70
CA ASN A 343 -19.99 35.69 27.70
C ASN A 343 -20.77 34.44 27.27
N ASN A 344 -21.58 33.95 28.20
CA ASN A 344 -22.55 32.87 28.10
C ASN A 344 -23.93 33.46 27.74
N GLN A 345 -24.56 32.96 26.68
CA GLN A 345 -26.00 32.96 26.41
C GLN A 345 -26.23 31.72 25.53
N GLY A 346 -27.15 30.79 25.73
CA GLY A 346 -28.34 30.66 26.57
C GLY A 346 -29.23 29.65 25.83
N ASP A 347 -29.41 28.46 26.40
CA ASP A 347 -30.13 27.34 25.78
C ASP A 347 -31.64 27.57 25.66
N ARG A 348 -32.25 27.14 24.54
CA ARG A 348 -33.54 26.41 24.54
C ARG A 348 -33.75 25.60 23.24
N PRO A 349 -34.47 24.46 23.30
CA PRO A 349 -34.35 23.36 22.34
C PRO A 349 -35.45 23.35 21.26
N SER A 350 -35.15 22.85 20.06
CA SER A 350 -36.18 22.27 19.19
C SER A 350 -35.63 21.23 18.20
N SER A 351 -36.30 20.08 18.19
CA SER A 351 -36.43 19.06 17.13
C SER A 351 -35.16 18.52 16.45
N GLN A 352 -34.62 17.42 16.97
CA GLN A 352 -33.75 16.52 16.20
C GLN A 352 -34.59 15.54 15.38
N GLN A 353 -34.64 15.77 14.07
CA GLN A 353 -34.93 14.74 13.09
C GLN A 353 -34.24 15.12 11.77
N SER A 354 -33.03 14.60 11.51
CA SER A 354 -32.52 14.31 10.16
C SER A 354 -31.02 13.97 10.14
N ASN A 355 -30.73 12.82 9.52
CA ASN A 355 -29.53 12.43 8.76
C ASN A 355 -28.19 12.21 9.50
N PRO A 356 -27.45 11.12 9.15
CA PRO A 356 -26.09 10.93 9.63
C PRO A 356 -25.20 12.05 9.08
N PRO A 357 -24.36 12.68 9.92
CA PRO A 357 -23.53 13.79 9.48
C PRO A 357 -22.45 13.29 8.53
N THR A 358 -22.56 13.66 7.25
CA THR A 358 -21.41 13.82 6.37
C THR A 358 -20.59 15.00 6.88
N ASN A 359 -19.76 14.78 7.89
CA ASN A 359 -18.81 15.76 8.38
C ASN A 359 -17.40 15.31 7.95
N PRO A 360 -16.61 16.13 7.22
CA PRO A 360 -15.20 15.86 6.98
C PRO A 360 -14.42 16.02 8.30
N ALA A 361 -14.63 15.09 9.23
CA ALA A 361 -14.05 15.14 10.57
C ALA A 361 -12.62 14.56 10.55
N ASN A 362 -11.64 15.44 10.78
CA ASN A 362 -10.27 15.16 11.21
C ASN A 362 -9.59 13.91 10.61
N SER A 363 -9.02 14.07 9.42
CA SER A 363 -8.03 13.12 8.88
C SER A 363 -6.89 12.80 9.85
N ASN A 364 -6.55 13.73 10.74
CA ASN A 364 -5.51 13.56 11.75
C ASN A 364 -5.84 12.45 12.75
N ASN A 365 -7.12 12.08 12.93
CA ASN A 365 -7.50 10.98 13.82
C ASN A 365 -7.57 9.63 13.11
N LEU A 366 -7.78 9.60 11.78
CA LEU A 366 -7.82 8.34 11.03
C LEU A 366 -6.45 7.65 11.02
N GLN A 367 -5.38 8.42 10.79
CA GLN A 367 -4.02 7.88 10.75
C GLN A 367 -3.57 7.31 12.10
N ALA A 368 -4.17 7.74 13.22
CA ALA A 368 -3.88 7.20 14.54
C ALA A 368 -4.24 5.71 14.67
N PHE A 369 -5.25 5.23 13.95
CA PHE A 369 -5.78 3.87 14.11
C PHE A 369 -5.69 3.00 12.85
N TYR A 370 -5.58 3.62 11.68
CA TYR A 370 -5.67 2.93 10.40
C TYR A 370 -4.39 3.04 9.59
N SER A 371 -4.10 1.98 8.87
CA SER A 371 -3.19 2.04 7.73
C SER A 371 -3.82 2.86 6.62
N SER A 372 -3.00 3.46 5.77
CA SER A 372 -3.47 4.24 4.63
C SER A 372 -2.67 4.02 3.35
N ALA A 373 -3.37 4.24 2.25
CA ALA A 373 -2.85 4.17 0.89
C ALA A 373 -3.27 5.40 0.07
N GLN A 374 -2.45 5.74 -0.92
CA GLN A 374 -2.82 6.69 -1.96
C GLN A 374 -3.68 5.96 -2.98
N ASN A 375 -4.82 6.57 -3.31
CA ASN A 375 -5.75 6.10 -4.32
C ASN A 375 -5.11 6.09 -5.72
N ILE A 376 -5.29 5.00 -6.48
CA ILE A 376 -4.69 4.83 -7.81
C ILE A 376 -5.21 5.82 -8.87
N ASP A 377 -6.48 6.24 -8.82
CA ASP A 377 -7.03 7.21 -9.78
C ASP A 377 -6.35 8.57 -9.62
N TYR A 378 -6.07 8.95 -8.38
CA TYR A 378 -5.34 10.18 -8.10
C TYR A 378 -3.87 10.06 -8.51
N ALA A 379 -3.22 8.93 -8.24
CA ALA A 379 -1.87 8.66 -8.74
C ALA A 379 -1.79 8.78 -10.27
N ARG A 380 -2.76 8.23 -11.00
CA ARG A 380 -2.85 8.35 -12.47
C ARG A 380 -2.96 9.80 -12.93
N GLN A 381 -3.75 10.62 -12.23
CA GLN A 381 -3.85 12.05 -12.53
C GLN A 381 -2.51 12.76 -12.36
N LEU A 382 -1.79 12.50 -11.25
CA LEU A 382 -0.47 13.07 -11.02
C LEU A 382 0.54 12.67 -12.12
N ILE A 383 0.56 11.40 -12.51
CA ILE A 383 1.42 10.87 -13.57
C ILE A 383 1.16 11.61 -14.90
N VAL A 384 -0.12 11.78 -15.25
CA VAL A 384 -0.54 12.49 -16.47
C VAL A 384 -0.16 13.97 -16.41
N GLN A 385 -0.34 14.62 -15.26
CA GLN A 385 0.02 16.03 -15.02
C GLN A 385 1.52 16.27 -15.08
N ALA A 386 2.33 15.30 -14.64
CA ALA A 386 3.78 15.31 -14.80
C ALA A 386 4.23 15.07 -16.25
N GLY A 387 3.31 14.89 -17.20
CA GLY A 387 3.63 14.67 -18.60
C GLY A 387 4.06 13.24 -18.94
N VAL A 388 3.92 12.29 -18.00
CA VAL A 388 4.21 10.87 -18.25
C VAL A 388 2.97 10.22 -18.88
N ARG A 389 3.18 9.34 -19.86
CA ARG A 389 2.11 8.64 -20.58
C ARG A 389 2.37 7.13 -20.56
N LEU A 390 1.96 6.48 -19.47
CA LEU A 390 2.13 5.04 -19.31
C LEU A 390 0.97 4.26 -19.94
N SER A 391 1.30 3.19 -20.65
CA SER A 391 0.33 2.18 -21.11
C SER A 391 -0.06 1.24 -19.95
N LEU A 392 -0.95 1.72 -19.07
CA LEU A 392 -1.44 0.96 -17.90
C LEU A 392 -2.35 -0.21 -18.32
N ASN A 393 -2.22 -1.34 -17.62
CA ASN A 393 -3.09 -2.49 -17.83
C ASN A 393 -4.47 -2.27 -17.17
N LEU A 394 -5.47 -1.86 -17.94
CA LEU A 394 -6.84 -1.65 -17.44
C LEU A 394 -7.76 -2.88 -17.59
N ALA A 395 -7.24 -3.98 -18.13
CA ALA A 395 -8.01 -5.20 -18.30
C ALA A 395 -8.13 -5.97 -16.97
N SER A 396 -9.13 -6.84 -16.86
CA SER A 396 -9.18 -7.81 -15.76
C SER A 396 -7.94 -8.72 -15.79
N PRO A 397 -7.49 -9.24 -14.63
CA PRO A 397 -6.36 -10.16 -14.60
C PRO A 397 -6.60 -11.39 -15.48
N SER A 398 -5.60 -11.78 -16.28
CA SER A 398 -5.69 -12.98 -17.11
C SER A 398 -5.62 -14.26 -16.27
N VAL A 399 -6.15 -15.37 -16.78
CA VAL A 399 -6.08 -16.68 -16.11
C VAL A 399 -4.63 -17.12 -15.94
N GLU A 400 -3.79 -16.87 -16.94
CA GLU A 400 -2.35 -17.20 -16.89
C GLU A 400 -1.66 -16.45 -15.76
N LEU A 401 -1.94 -15.14 -15.62
CA LEU A 401 -1.41 -14.33 -14.52
C LEU A 401 -1.90 -14.86 -13.16
N ILE A 402 -3.18 -15.22 -13.04
CA ILE A 402 -3.74 -15.77 -11.80
C ILE A 402 -3.09 -17.12 -11.45
N GLN A 403 -2.81 -17.97 -12.43
CA GLN A 403 -2.29 -19.32 -12.18
C GLN A 403 -0.76 -19.35 -11.99
N ALA A 404 0.00 -18.41 -12.56
CA ALA A 404 1.46 -18.45 -12.55
C ALA A 404 2.14 -18.39 -11.16
N GLY A 405 1.44 -17.91 -10.12
CA GLY A 405 1.92 -17.88 -8.73
C GLY A 405 1.24 -18.88 -7.80
N ILE A 406 0.23 -19.63 -8.28
CA ILE A 406 -0.36 -20.75 -7.55
C ILE A 406 0.61 -21.90 -7.74
N SER A 407 1.45 -22.14 -6.74
CA SER A 407 2.28 -23.34 -6.70
C SER A 407 1.38 -24.52 -7.03
N GLU A 408 1.67 -25.28 -8.10
CA GLU A 408 1.03 -26.58 -8.27
C GLU A 408 1.23 -27.31 -6.93
N ILE A 409 0.14 -27.60 -6.22
CA ILE A 409 0.18 -28.70 -5.25
C ILE A 409 0.25 -29.91 -6.17
N PRO A 410 1.38 -30.63 -6.26
CA PRO A 410 1.35 -31.90 -6.95
C PRO A 410 0.41 -32.76 -6.11
N LEU A 411 -0.76 -33.07 -6.65
CA LEU A 411 -1.60 -34.16 -6.14
C LEU A 411 -0.85 -35.46 -6.49
N ASN A 412 0.26 -35.71 -5.82
CA ASN A 412 0.94 -36.99 -5.94
C ASN A 412 0.22 -37.97 -5.03
N ARG A 413 -0.80 -38.63 -5.59
CA ARG A 413 -1.61 -39.65 -4.90
C ARG A 413 -0.86 -40.97 -4.70
N SER A 414 0.47 -40.96 -4.69
CA SER A 414 1.30 -42.17 -4.74
C SER A 414 2.47 -42.23 -3.75
N THR A 415 2.48 -41.40 -2.71
CA THR A 415 3.42 -41.56 -1.59
C THR A 415 2.69 -41.58 -0.25
N LEU A 416 1.79 -42.54 -0.13
CA LEU A 416 1.53 -43.22 1.15
C LEU A 416 2.46 -44.43 1.16
N GLU A 417 3.60 -44.33 1.85
CA GLU A 417 4.25 -45.40 2.63
C GLU A 417 5.74 -45.08 2.93
N SER A 418 6.03 -44.98 4.24
CA SER A 418 7.32 -45.15 4.93
C SER A 418 8.40 -44.05 4.68
N GLU A 419 9.13 -43.50 5.65
CA GLU A 419 9.43 -43.83 7.05
C GLU A 419 9.74 -42.54 7.84
N GLY A 420 9.61 -42.60 9.16
CA GLY A 420 10.17 -41.58 10.06
C GLY A 420 9.42 -41.49 11.38
N SER A 421 9.64 -42.44 12.28
CA SER A 421 9.16 -42.38 13.66
C SER A 421 9.80 -41.19 14.40
N PHE A 422 8.99 -40.18 14.74
CA PHE A 422 9.28 -39.26 15.84
C PHE A 422 8.26 -39.54 16.94
N GLU A 423 8.58 -40.50 17.81
CA GLU A 423 7.94 -40.58 19.12
C GLU A 423 8.69 -39.66 20.08
N ASP A 424 8.34 -38.37 20.09
CA ASP A 424 8.45 -37.57 21.32
C ASP A 424 7.03 -37.41 21.88
N PRO A 425 6.68 -38.04 23.00
CA PRO A 425 5.36 -37.92 23.60
C PRO A 425 5.02 -36.48 24.07
N ASN A 426 5.97 -35.54 24.01
CA ASN A 426 5.73 -34.11 24.27
C ASN A 426 5.59 -33.25 23.01
N ASP A 427 5.76 -33.79 21.80
CA ASP A 427 5.61 -33.04 20.53
C ASP A 427 4.29 -33.36 19.82
N VAL A 428 3.22 -33.46 20.61
CA VAL A 428 1.85 -33.53 20.10
C VAL A 428 1.19 -32.19 20.41
N ILE A 429 1.30 -31.22 19.50
CA ILE A 429 0.38 -30.08 19.51
C ILE A 429 -1.00 -30.65 19.24
N SER A 430 -1.77 -30.87 20.30
CA SER A 430 -3.13 -31.37 20.21
C SER A 430 -3.97 -30.37 19.41
N ASN A 431 -4.18 -30.70 18.14
CA ASN A 431 -5.05 -30.00 17.20
C ASN A 431 -4.65 -28.54 16.92
N ILE A 432 -3.83 -28.33 15.88
CA ILE A 432 -3.45 -26.99 15.36
C ILE A 432 -4.66 -26.12 15.00
N TYR A 433 -5.83 -26.70 14.74
CA TYR A 433 -7.07 -25.96 14.50
C TYR A 433 -7.75 -25.42 15.77
N LYS A 434 -7.31 -25.85 16.96
CA LYS A 434 -7.79 -25.31 18.24
C LYS A 434 -7.14 -23.97 18.60
N THR A 435 -5.97 -23.66 18.01
CA THR A 435 -5.30 -22.35 18.15
C THR A 435 -5.87 -21.31 17.18
N PHE A 436 -6.52 -21.75 16.10
CA PHE A 436 -7.16 -20.87 15.09
C PHE A 436 -8.69 -20.89 15.12
N SER A 437 -9.31 -21.57 16.09
CA SER A 437 -10.74 -21.45 16.33
C SER A 437 -11.02 -20.13 17.04
N PHE A 438 -11.40 -19.12 16.27
CA PHE A 438 -12.10 -17.97 16.83
C PHE A 438 -13.41 -18.47 17.41
N ASP A 439 -13.52 -18.47 18.73
CA ASP A 439 -14.76 -18.83 19.43
C ASP A 439 -15.75 -17.67 19.27
N ILE A 440 -16.54 -17.72 18.20
CA ILE A 440 -17.56 -16.71 17.83
C ILE A 440 -18.61 -16.52 18.96
N GLN A 441 -18.69 -17.46 19.92
CA GLN A 441 -19.64 -17.41 21.04
C GLN A 441 -19.28 -16.38 22.13
N ASN A 442 -18.03 -15.89 22.21
CA ASN A 442 -17.65 -14.88 23.22
C ASN A 442 -17.84 -13.42 22.76
N MET A 443 -18.34 -13.20 21.54
CA MET A 443 -18.66 -11.87 21.00
C MET A 443 -20.16 -11.54 20.96
N LEU A 444 -21.02 -12.45 21.42
CA LEU A 444 -22.43 -12.16 21.69
C LEU A 444 -22.60 -11.91 23.19
N ARG A 445 -22.71 -10.63 23.59
CA ARG A 445 -23.19 -10.27 24.92
C ARG A 445 -24.68 -10.64 25.02
N ASP A 446 -24.98 -11.79 25.60
CA ASP A 446 -26.35 -12.20 25.94
C ASP A 446 -26.78 -11.78 27.36
N LYS A 447 -26.22 -10.67 27.90
CA LYS A 447 -26.76 -10.06 29.12
C LYS A 447 -26.84 -8.54 29.01
N PRO A 448 -28.03 -7.94 29.23
CA PRO A 448 -28.12 -6.49 29.40
C PRO A 448 -27.28 -6.07 30.60
N SER A 449 -26.60 -4.93 30.47
CA SER A 449 -25.85 -4.28 31.54
C SER A 449 -26.80 -3.91 32.67
N ASP A 450 -26.57 -4.44 33.88
CA ASP A 450 -27.26 -3.97 35.08
C ASP A 450 -27.03 -2.47 35.25
N GLY A 451 -28.13 -1.72 35.20
CA GLY A 451 -28.21 -0.30 35.44
C GLY A 451 -27.96 0.02 36.91
N GLY A 452 -27.44 1.22 37.15
CA GLY A 452 -27.11 1.73 38.47
C GLY A 452 -28.29 1.71 39.44
N GLY A 453 -28.03 1.17 40.64
CA GLY A 453 -28.89 1.34 41.81
C GLY A 453 -28.59 2.67 42.49
N ILE A 454 -29.58 3.54 42.48
CA ILE A 454 -29.69 4.72 43.34
C ILE A 454 -30.02 4.21 44.76
N LEU A 455 -29.20 4.58 45.74
CA LEU A 455 -29.53 4.43 47.17
C LEU A 455 -30.46 5.58 47.58
N LEU A 456 -31.74 5.26 47.75
CA LEU A 456 -32.68 5.99 48.58
C LEU A 456 -33.44 4.97 49.41
N ASP A 457 -32.97 4.77 50.65
CA ASP A 457 -33.74 4.93 51.89
C ASP A 457 -32.83 4.66 53.10
#